data_AF-A0A5A7MSE4-F1
#
_entry.id   AF-A0A5A7MSE4-F1
#
_cell.length_a   1.000
_cell.length_b   1.000
_cell.length_c   1.000
_cell.angle_alpha   90.00
_cell.angle_beta   90.00
_cell.angle_gamma   90.00
#
_symmetry.space_group_name_H-M   'P 1'
#
loop_
_entity.id
_entity.type
_entity.pdbx_description
1 polymer ?
#
loop_
_entity_poly.entity_id
_entity_poly.type
_entity_poly.pdbx_seq_one_letter_code
_entity_poly.pdbx_strand_id
1 'polypeptide(L)'
;MGISYDPGQSHNSFDEGGSAMTSQRQGLIAALDVGSSKVGCFIAHRGASGELDVLGLGHRVCRGVKAGAVVDIAEAERAIRAAVQQAETLRAKPWKALW
;
A
#
# COMPACT_ATOMS: atom_id res chain seq x y z
N MET A 1 -37.38 34.75 30.29
CA MET A 1 -37.27 34.11 28.97
C MET A 1 -35.80 33.76 28.77
N GLY A 2 -35.36 32.62 29.34
CA GLY A 2 -33.95 32.25 29.40
C GLY A 2 -33.66 31.15 28.39
N ILE A 3 -32.68 31.36 27.52
CA ILE A 3 -32.10 30.30 26.70
C ILE A 3 -31.04 29.57 27.54
N SER A 4 -31.30 28.31 27.88
CA SER A 4 -30.30 27.41 28.45
C SER A 4 -29.43 26.86 27.32
N TYR A 5 -28.13 27.14 27.37
CA TYR A 5 -27.12 26.58 26.47
C TYR A 5 -26.67 25.21 27.02
N ASP A 6 -26.90 24.13 26.26
CA ASP A 6 -26.40 22.78 26.55
C ASP A 6 -25.15 22.52 25.68
N PRO A 7 -23.94 22.42 26.25
CA PRO A 7 -22.70 22.28 25.47
C PRO A 7 -22.43 20.84 24.98
N GLY A 8 -23.36 19.89 25.15
CA GLY A 8 -23.04 18.46 25.16
C GLY A 8 -23.45 17.59 23.98
N GLN A 9 -24.16 18.06 22.96
CA GLN A 9 -24.70 17.16 21.92
C GLN A 9 -23.97 17.24 20.58
N SER A 10 -22.84 16.52 20.46
CA SER A 10 -22.44 15.97 19.17
C SER A 10 -23.24 14.69 18.93
N HIS A 11 -24.35 14.80 18.22
CA HIS A 11 -25.08 13.66 17.67
C HIS A 11 -24.22 12.97 16.59
N ASN A 12 -23.52 11.91 16.98
CA ASN A 12 -23.08 10.86 16.06
C ASN A 12 -23.52 9.51 16.64
N SER A 13 -24.82 9.23 16.55
CA SER A 13 -25.37 7.89 16.70
C SER A 13 -25.17 7.14 15.39
N PHE A 14 -24.01 6.53 15.22
CA PHE A 14 -23.84 5.37 14.34
C PHE A 14 -23.40 4.21 15.22
N ASP A 15 -24.40 3.39 15.56
CA ASP A 15 -24.28 2.23 16.42
C ASP A 15 -23.30 1.18 15.87
N GLU A 16 -22.73 0.49 16.84
CA GLU A 16 -21.82 -0.64 16.78
C GLU A 16 -22.37 -1.79 15.92
N GLY A 17 -21.59 -2.23 14.92
CA GLY A 17 -21.95 -3.40 14.13
C GLY A 17 -21.05 -3.63 12.92
N GLY A 18 -19.77 -3.97 13.13
CA GLY A 18 -18.87 -4.26 12.01
C GLY A 18 -17.41 -4.53 12.36
N SER A 19 -17.15 -5.26 13.46
CA SER A 19 -15.81 -5.75 13.80
C SER A 19 -15.43 -6.91 12.86
N ALA A 20 -14.97 -6.61 11.64
CA ALA A 20 -14.16 -7.52 10.80
C ALA A 20 -13.72 -6.89 9.45
N MET A 21 -13.09 -5.70 9.41
CA MET A 21 -12.41 -5.32 8.15
C MET A 21 -11.22 -4.36 8.22
N THR A 22 -10.85 -3.86 9.39
CA THR A 22 -9.71 -2.94 9.56
C THR A 22 -8.42 -3.61 10.08
N SER A 23 -8.48 -4.88 10.50
CA SER A 23 -7.33 -5.59 11.09
C SER A 23 -6.39 -6.24 10.06
N GLN A 24 -6.80 -6.42 8.80
CA GLN A 24 -6.00 -7.11 7.77
C GLN A 24 -4.87 -6.25 7.16
N ARG A 25 -4.88 -4.92 7.36
CA ARG A 25 -3.89 -4.00 6.78
C ARG A 25 -2.85 -3.47 7.77
N GLN A 26 -3.03 -3.69 9.07
CA GLN A 26 -2.09 -3.19 10.06
C GLN A 26 -0.71 -3.83 9.82
N GLY A 27 0.31 -2.99 9.65
CA GLY A 27 1.68 -3.42 9.37
C GLY A 27 2.01 -3.69 7.90
N LEU A 28 1.05 -3.66 6.95
CA LEU A 28 1.41 -3.81 5.53
C LEU A 28 2.05 -2.52 4.98
N ILE A 29 3.22 -2.64 4.37
CA ILE A 29 3.96 -1.55 3.72
C ILE A 29 4.25 -1.95 2.28
N ALA A 30 4.07 -1.01 1.36
CA ALA A 30 4.51 -1.17 -0.01
C ALA A 30 5.48 -0.06 -0.40
N ALA A 31 6.48 -0.39 -1.21
CA ALA A 31 7.42 0.55 -1.78
C ALA A 31 7.42 0.41 -3.30
N LEU A 32 7.39 1.54 -4.01
CA LEU A 32 7.47 1.62 -5.46
C LEU A 32 8.68 2.48 -5.84
N ASP A 33 9.62 1.91 -6.60
CA ASP A 33 10.73 2.61 -7.21
C ASP A 33 10.46 2.78 -8.70
N VAL A 34 10.48 4.02 -9.19
CA VAL A 34 10.18 4.36 -10.58
C VAL A 34 11.39 5.03 -11.19
N GLY A 35 12.23 4.23 -11.86
CA GLY A 35 13.42 4.68 -12.55
C GLY A 35 13.23 4.77 -14.07
N SER A 36 14.16 5.46 -14.73
CA SER A 36 14.17 5.58 -16.20
C SER A 36 14.41 4.26 -16.95
N SER A 37 14.86 3.22 -16.23
CA SER A 37 15.12 1.90 -16.81
C SER A 37 14.13 0.84 -16.32
N LYS A 38 13.53 1.04 -15.14
CA LYS A 38 12.78 0.00 -14.43
C LYS A 38 11.82 0.61 -13.42
N VAL A 39 10.65 -0.02 -13.29
CA VAL A 39 9.81 0.11 -12.10
C VAL A 39 9.98 -1.15 -11.24
N GLY A 40 10.21 -0.98 -9.95
CA GLY A 40 10.24 -2.04 -8.94
C GLY A 40 9.17 -1.82 -7.87
N CYS A 41 8.54 -2.89 -7.40
CA CYS A 41 7.54 -2.85 -6.35
C CYS A 41 7.84 -3.93 -5.30
N PHE A 42 7.77 -3.55 -4.03
CA PHE A 42 7.92 -4.44 -2.88
C PHE A 42 6.69 -4.31 -1.99
N ILE A 43 6.24 -5.43 -1.44
CA ILE A 43 5.19 -5.49 -0.42
C ILE A 43 5.78 -6.25 0.76
N ALA A 44 5.69 -5.68 1.96
CA ALA A 44 6.23 -6.24 3.18
C ALA A 44 5.24 -6.08 4.34
N HIS A 45 5.33 -6.97 5.33
CA HIS A 45 4.71 -6.77 6.63
C HIS A 45 5.77 -6.24 7.60
N ARG A 46 5.43 -5.19 8.35
CA ARG A 46 6.20 -4.68 9.46
C ARG A 46 5.62 -5.23 10.75
N GLY A 47 6.36 -6.12 11.40
CA GLY A 47 5.97 -6.68 12.68
C GLY A 47 6.13 -5.68 13.83
N ALA A 48 5.67 -6.07 15.02
CA ALA A 48 5.61 -5.18 16.19
C ALA A 48 6.99 -4.71 16.68
N SER A 49 8.04 -5.52 16.48
CA SER A 49 9.43 -5.14 16.79
C SER A 49 10.12 -4.35 15.68
N GLY A 50 9.42 -4.06 14.57
CA GLY A 50 9.90 -3.22 13.47
C GLY A 50 10.63 -3.97 12.36
N GLU A 51 10.78 -5.28 12.45
CA GLU A 51 11.26 -6.16 11.39
C GLU A 51 10.33 -6.12 10.17
N LEU A 52 10.93 -6.24 8.98
CA LEU A 52 10.22 -6.28 7.71
C LEU A 52 10.30 -7.68 7.11
N ASP A 53 9.14 -8.32 6.96
CA ASP A 53 8.98 -9.56 6.22
C ASP A 53 8.46 -9.23 4.81
N VAL A 54 9.33 -9.34 3.80
CA VAL A 54 8.93 -9.16 2.40
C VAL A 54 7.98 -10.28 2.00
N LEU A 55 6.77 -9.89 1.63
CA LEU A 55 5.68 -10.78 1.22
C LEU A 55 5.64 -10.96 -0.30
N GLY A 56 6.07 -9.94 -1.05
CA GLY A 56 6.02 -9.93 -2.51
C GLY A 56 6.97 -8.91 -3.15
N LEU A 57 7.41 -9.21 -4.36
CA LEU A 57 8.31 -8.43 -5.20
C LEU A 57 7.75 -8.43 -6.62
N GLY A 58 7.86 -7.32 -7.34
CA GLY A 58 7.61 -7.28 -8.77
C GLY A 58 8.46 -6.22 -9.45
N HIS A 59 8.78 -6.43 -10.72
CA HIS A 59 9.49 -5.41 -11.49
C HIS A 59 9.12 -5.46 -12.97
N ARG A 60 9.32 -4.33 -13.65
CA ARG A 60 9.09 -4.19 -15.08
C ARG A 60 10.06 -3.19 -15.68
N VAL A 61 10.55 -3.47 -16.89
CA VAL A 61 11.29 -2.48 -17.68
C VAL A 61 10.39 -1.27 -17.93
N CYS A 62 10.95 -0.07 -17.82
CA CYS A 62 10.23 1.19 -18.01
C CYS A 62 10.99 2.04 -19.02
N ARG A 63 10.26 2.70 -19.92
CA ARG A 63 10.77 3.67 -20.90
C ARG A 63 9.99 4.99 -20.88
N GLY A 64 8.89 5.04 -20.13
CA GLY A 64 8.03 6.20 -19.96
C GLY A 64 8.58 7.22 -18.97
N VAL A 65 9.74 6.94 -18.36
CA VAL A 65 10.50 7.88 -17.52
C VAL A 65 11.89 8.08 -18.10
N LYS A 66 12.37 9.32 -18.14
CA LYS A 66 13.72 9.68 -18.56
C LYS A 66 14.24 10.84 -17.72
N ALA A 67 15.43 10.66 -17.11
CA ALA A 67 16.04 11.66 -16.23
C ALA A 67 15.09 12.15 -15.12
N GLY A 68 14.27 11.25 -14.57
CA GLY A 68 13.29 11.56 -13.52
C GLY A 68 11.98 12.20 -14.00
N ALA A 69 11.88 12.56 -15.28
CA ALA A 69 10.64 13.11 -15.86
C ALA A 69 9.83 12.00 -16.55
N VAL A 70 8.50 12.06 -16.40
CA VAL A 70 7.57 11.22 -17.18
C VAL A 70 7.51 11.75 -18.62
N VAL A 71 7.92 10.94 -19.58
CA VAL A 71 7.95 11.27 -21.02
C VAL A 71 6.92 10.50 -21.84
N ASP A 72 6.40 9.39 -21.31
CA ASP A 72 5.25 8.65 -21.84
C ASP A 72 4.45 8.10 -20.66
N ILE A 73 3.31 8.71 -20.38
CA ILE A 73 2.46 8.34 -19.23
C ILE A 73 1.85 6.95 -19.38
N ALA A 74 1.51 6.53 -20.61
CA ALA A 74 0.88 5.26 -20.83
C ALA A 74 1.89 4.11 -20.68
N GLU A 75 3.15 4.32 -21.09
CA GLU A 75 4.21 3.35 -20.83
C GLU A 75 4.52 3.25 -19.34
N ALA A 76 4.67 4.39 -18.65
CA ALA A 76 4.91 4.42 -17.20
C ALA A 76 3.78 3.72 -16.42
N GLU A 77 2.52 3.99 -16.78
CA GLU A 77 1.33 3.35 -16.20
C GLU A 77 1.35 1.83 -16.39
N ARG A 78 1.60 1.34 -17.61
CA ARG A 78 1.73 -0.10 -17.89
C ARG A 78 2.87 -0.74 -17.10
N ALA A 79 4.02 -0.07 -17.00
CA ALA A 79 5.17 -0.58 -16.26
C ALA A 79 4.88 -0.69 -14.76
N ILE A 80 4.27 0.35 -14.17
CA ILE A 80 3.85 0.37 -12.77
C ILE A 80 2.82 -0.71 -12.49
N ARG A 81 1.75 -0.79 -13.29
CA ARG A 81 0.69 -1.78 -13.13
C ARG A 81 1.25 -3.20 -13.16
N ALA A 82 2.14 -3.50 -14.11
CA ALA A 82 2.74 -4.81 -14.23
C ALA A 82 3.70 -5.15 -13.07
N ALA A 83 4.43 -4.17 -12.53
CA ALA A 83 5.28 -4.38 -11.35
C ALA A 83 4.45 -4.65 -10.09
N VAL A 84 3.37 -3.89 -9.88
CA VAL A 84 2.45 -4.08 -8.74
C VAL A 84 1.74 -5.43 -8.86
N GLN A 85 1.19 -5.75 -10.02
CA GLN A 85 0.47 -7.01 -10.23
C GLN A 85 1.37 -8.23 -9.96
N GLN A 86 2.66 -8.16 -10.34
CA GLN A 86 3.64 -9.20 -9.99
C GLN A 86 3.87 -9.30 -8.47
N ALA A 87 4.06 -8.17 -7.79
CA ALA A 87 4.25 -8.13 -6.34
C ALA A 87 3.02 -8.66 -5.58
N GLU A 88 1.81 -8.39 -6.05
CA GLU A 88 0.56 -8.90 -5.48
C GLU A 88 0.35 -10.40 -5.75
N THR A 89 0.75 -10.86 -6.94
CA THR A 89 0.62 -12.28 -7.35
C THR A 89 1.58 -13.17 -6.55
N LEU A 90 2.79 -12.68 -6.29
CA LEU A 90 3.76 -13.31 -5.42
C LEU A 90 3.37 -13.07 -3.95
N ARG A 91 2.24 -13.61 -3.51
CA ARG A 91 1.88 -13.72 -2.09
C ARG A 91 2.50 -14.99 -1.52
N ALA A 92 3.84 -15.02 -1.49
CA ALA A 92 4.59 -16.19 -1.08
C ALA A 92 4.80 -16.17 0.44
N LYS A 93 4.71 -17.36 1.06
CA LYS A 93 5.13 -17.63 2.44
C LYS A 93 6.50 -16.98 2.71
N PRO A 94 6.78 -16.53 3.94
CA PRO A 94 8.06 -15.87 4.25
C PRO A 94 9.21 -16.70 3.71
N TRP A 95 10.08 -16.09 2.90
CA TRP A 95 11.25 -16.72 2.30
C TRP A 95 12.22 -17.32 3.34
N LYS A 96 12.01 -17.00 4.64
CA LYS A 96 12.61 -17.67 5.80
C LYS A 96 12.21 -19.14 5.95
N ALA A 97 11.16 -19.62 5.27
CA ALA A 97 10.72 -21.02 5.31
C ALA A 97 11.49 -21.95 4.36
N LEU A 98 12.54 -21.45 3.68
CA LEU A 98 13.29 -22.18 2.64
C LEU A 98 14.80 -22.31 2.93
N TRP A 99 15.24 -22.02 4.15
CA TRP A 99 16.62 -22.20 4.62
C TRP A 99 16.64 -22.82 6.01
#